data_AF-A0A928JA71-F1
#
_entry.id   AF-A0A928JA71-F1
#
_cell.length_a   1.000
_cell.length_b   1.000
_cell.length_c   1.000
_cell.angle_alpha   90.00
_cell.angle_beta   90.00
_cell.angle_gamma   90.00
#
_symmetry.space_group_name_H-M   'P 1'
#
loop_
_entity.id
_entity.type
_entity.pdbx_description
1 polymer ?
#
loop_
_entity_poly.entity_id
_entity_poly.type
_entity_poly.pdbx_seq_one_letter_code
_entity_poly.pdbx_strand_id
1 'polypeptide(L)'
;MFVKNKLWHNVIRGVIVKNNLRLLRKSKGYTQIAVQMKTGIEQALLSKFETGDRIPPTETLITLADFYNVSIDYILCRTDNPNIQK
;
A
#
# COMPACT_ATOMS: atom_id res chain seq x y z
N MET A 1 -16.53 25.31 17.18
CA MET A 1 -16.85 23.86 17.16
C MET A 1 -17.13 23.48 15.71
N PHE A 2 -16.09 23.15 14.93
CA PHE A 2 -16.25 22.88 13.50
C PHE A 2 -16.60 21.41 13.29
N VAL A 3 -17.81 21.16 12.80
CA VAL A 3 -18.25 19.82 12.37
C VAL A 3 -17.40 19.41 11.17
N LYS A 4 -16.43 18.52 11.40
CA LYS A 4 -15.60 17.91 10.34
C LYS A 4 -16.49 16.99 9.49
N ASN A 5 -17.15 17.56 8.49
CA ASN A 5 -18.02 16.83 7.58
C ASN A 5 -17.18 15.90 6.67
N LYS A 6 -17.66 14.67 6.49
CA LYS A 6 -17.07 13.56 5.68
C LYS A 6 -16.67 14.00 4.27
N LEU A 7 -17.27 15.07 3.75
CA LEU A 7 -16.98 15.68 2.45
C LEU A 7 -15.61 16.41 2.39
N TRP A 8 -15.15 17.07 3.47
CA TRP A 8 -13.84 17.74 3.48
C TRP A 8 -12.67 16.75 3.46
N HIS A 9 -12.86 15.57 4.06
CA HIS A 9 -11.89 14.49 3.94
C HIS A 9 -11.80 13.97 2.51
N ASN A 10 -12.87 14.00 1.71
CA ASN A 10 -12.89 13.44 0.36
C ASN A 10 -12.27 14.36 -0.70
N VAL A 11 -12.28 15.68 -0.51
CA VAL A 11 -11.66 16.64 -1.45
C VAL A 11 -10.12 16.59 -1.34
N ILE A 12 -9.56 16.30 -0.17
CA ILE A 12 -8.11 16.03 0.00
C ILE A 12 -7.76 14.56 -0.27
N ARG A 13 -8.68 13.61 -0.04
CA ARG A 13 -8.52 12.18 -0.41
C ARG A 13 -8.81 11.88 -1.90
N GLY A 14 -9.18 12.89 -2.68
CA GLY A 14 -9.65 12.80 -4.06
C GLY A 14 -8.56 12.82 -5.12
N VAL A 15 -7.29 12.75 -4.73
CA VAL A 15 -6.27 12.21 -5.64
C VAL A 15 -6.52 10.70 -5.66
N ILE A 16 -6.69 10.13 -6.84
CA ILE A 16 -6.44 8.70 -7.05
C ILE A 16 -4.95 8.51 -6.70
N VAL A 17 -4.62 8.46 -5.41
CA VAL A 17 -3.24 8.33 -4.95
C VAL A 17 -2.84 6.96 -5.44
N LYS A 18 -2.02 6.95 -6.49
CA LYS A 18 -1.42 5.75 -7.05
C LYS A 18 -0.88 4.95 -5.87
N ASN A 19 -1.51 3.81 -5.59
CA ASN A 19 -1.10 2.93 -4.53
C ASN A 19 -0.52 1.67 -5.18
N ASN A 20 0.79 1.69 -5.39
CA ASN A 20 1.49 0.59 -6.05
C ASN A 20 1.30 -0.72 -5.28
N LEU A 21 1.11 -0.69 -3.96
CA LEU A 21 0.83 -1.89 -3.17
C LEU A 21 -0.51 -2.56 -3.57
N ARG A 22 -1.58 -1.77 -3.66
CA ARG A 22 -2.89 -2.28 -4.11
C ARG A 22 -2.84 -2.79 -5.55
N LEU A 23 -2.11 -2.09 -6.42
CA LEU A 23 -1.93 -2.47 -7.82
C LEU A 23 -1.17 -3.80 -7.94
N LEU A 24 -0.04 -3.94 -7.23
CA LEU A 24 0.76 -5.17 -7.17
C LEU A 24 -0.06 -6.35 -6.68
N ARG A 25 -0.82 -6.16 -5.60
CA ARG A 25 -1.68 -7.22 -5.06
C ARG A 25 -2.69 -7.70 -6.10
N LYS A 26 -3.38 -6.75 -6.75
CA LYS A 26 -4.40 -7.06 -7.75
C LYS A 26 -3.81 -7.68 -9.02
N SER A 27 -2.67 -7.18 -9.51
CA SER A 27 -2.03 -7.70 -10.73
C SER A 27 -1.52 -9.13 -10.54
N LYS A 28 -1.15 -9.50 -9.30
CA LYS A 28 -0.79 -10.88 -8.93
C LYS A 28 -2.00 -11.75 -8.55
N GLY A 29 -3.23 -11.23 -8.63
CA GLY A 29 -4.45 -11.98 -8.34
C GLY A 29 -4.68 -12.29 -6.86
N TYR A 30 -4.00 -11.61 -5.94
CA TYR A 30 -4.11 -11.92 -4.51
C TYR A 30 -5.26 -11.16 -3.83
N THR A 31 -5.95 -11.83 -2.92
CA THR A 31 -6.79 -11.17 -1.91
C THR A 31 -5.90 -10.64 -0.79
N GLN A 32 -6.38 -9.67 0.00
CA GLN A 32 -5.59 -9.19 1.15
C GLN A 32 -5.38 -10.30 2.20
N ILE A 33 -6.34 -11.22 2.35
CA ILE A 33 -6.20 -12.43 3.18
C ILE A 33 -5.09 -13.34 2.64
N ALA A 34 -5.01 -13.53 1.31
CA ALA A 34 -3.94 -14.35 0.72
C ALA A 34 -2.54 -13.74 0.98
N VAL A 35 -2.41 -12.41 0.95
CA VAL A 35 -1.15 -11.73 1.30
C VAL A 35 -0.84 -11.92 2.78
N GLN A 36 -1.83 -11.81 3.68
CA GLN A 36 -1.63 -12.10 5.10
C GLN A 36 -1.09 -13.52 5.30
N MET A 37 -1.70 -14.52 4.68
CA MET A 37 -1.26 -15.92 4.81
C MET A 37 0.17 -16.16 4.29
N LYS A 38 0.65 -15.34 3.35
CA LYS A 38 1.98 -15.48 2.74
C LYS A 38 3.06 -14.63 3.41
N THR A 39 2.69 -13.51 4.03
CA THR A 39 3.64 -12.52 4.56
C THR A 39 3.58 -12.35 6.09
N GLY A 40 2.53 -12.86 6.74
CA GLY A 40 2.24 -12.63 8.15
C GLY A 40 1.67 -11.25 8.46
N ILE A 41 1.57 -10.34 7.48
CA ILE A 41 1.02 -9.00 7.68
C ILE A 41 -0.50 -9.07 7.75
N GLU A 42 -1.10 -8.59 8.84
CA GLU A 42 -2.56 -8.61 9.01
C GLU A 42 -3.31 -7.92 7.86
N GLN A 43 -4.42 -8.53 7.43
CA GLN A 43 -5.30 -8.03 6.38
C GLN A 43 -5.81 -6.62 6.70
N ALA A 44 -6.12 -6.35 7.97
CA ALA A 44 -6.57 -5.03 8.41
C ALA A 44 -5.47 -3.96 8.26
N LEU A 45 -4.21 -4.33 8.50
CA LEU A 45 -3.06 -3.45 8.27
C LEU A 45 -2.83 -3.23 6.77
N LEU A 46 -2.85 -4.31 5.96
CA LEU A 46 -2.78 -4.21 4.50
C LEU A 46 -3.86 -3.28 3.94
N SER A 47 -5.08 -3.36 4.45
CA SER A 47 -6.16 -2.47 4.04
C SER A 47 -5.84 -1.01 4.33
N LYS A 48 -5.32 -0.69 5.52
CA LYS A 48 -4.93 0.68 5.90
C LYS A 48 -3.75 1.21 5.06
N PHE A 49 -2.82 0.33 4.69
CA PHE A 49 -1.72 0.68 3.79
C PHE A 49 -2.22 0.95 2.37
N GLU A 50 -3.16 0.15 1.87
CA GLU A 50 -3.75 0.28 0.53
C GLU A 50 -4.70 1.48 0.38
N THR A 51 -5.28 1.96 1.48
CA THR A 51 -6.09 3.19 1.52
C THR A 51 -5.28 4.44 1.84
N GLY A 52 -4.03 4.29 2.27
CA GLY A 52 -3.19 5.40 2.73
C GLY A 52 -3.56 5.91 4.13
N ASP A 53 -4.43 5.22 4.86
CA ASP A 53 -4.78 5.55 6.24
C ASP A 53 -3.61 5.33 7.21
N ARG A 54 -2.65 4.49 6.82
CA ARG A 54 -1.41 4.24 7.58
C ARG A 54 -0.23 4.06 6.63
N ILE A 55 0.93 4.57 7.03
CA ILE A 55 2.20 4.30 6.35
C ILE A 55 2.76 2.97 6.87
N PRO A 56 3.18 2.02 6.01
CA PRO A 56 3.80 0.79 6.46
C PRO A 56 5.15 1.08 7.13
N PRO A 57 5.48 0.43 8.27
CA PRO A 57 6.81 0.55 8.87
C PRO A 57 7.86 -0.10 7.96
N THR A 58 9.14 0.23 8.18
CA THR A 58 10.25 -0.21 7.34
C THR A 58 10.32 -1.74 7.20
N GLU A 59 10.14 -2.50 8.29
CA GLU A 59 10.15 -3.97 8.21
C GLU A 59 9.03 -4.51 7.31
N THR A 60 7.85 -3.89 7.36
CA THR A 60 6.73 -4.26 6.49
C THR A 60 7.01 -3.91 5.02
N LEU A 61 7.67 -2.78 4.76
CA LEU A 61 8.08 -2.40 3.40
C LEU A 61 9.07 -3.40 2.82
N ILE A 62 10.06 -3.84 3.61
CA ILE A 62 11.03 -4.86 3.22
C ILE A 62 10.30 -6.17 2.88
N THR A 63 9.45 -6.66 3.79
CA THR A 63 8.68 -7.91 3.56
C THR A 63 7.83 -7.84 2.31
N LEU A 64 7.15 -6.72 2.06
CA LEU A 64 6.30 -6.55 0.87
C LEU A 64 7.13 -6.40 -0.41
N ALA A 65 8.28 -5.73 -0.35
CA ALA A 65 9.22 -5.59 -1.47
C ALA A 65 9.74 -6.97 -1.90
N ASP A 66 10.19 -7.78 -0.96
CA ASP A 66 10.66 -9.14 -1.21
C ASP A 66 9.53 -10.03 -1.73
N PHE A 67 8.34 -9.95 -1.12
CA PHE A 67 7.17 -10.74 -1.52
C PHE A 67 6.71 -10.46 -2.95
N TYR A 68 6.66 -9.18 -3.34
CA TYR A 68 6.26 -8.79 -4.70
C TYR A 68 7.42 -8.76 -5.70
N ASN A 69 8.64 -8.99 -5.23
CA ASN A 69 9.89 -8.88 -6.00
C ASN A 69 10.02 -7.52 -6.70
N VAL A 70 9.91 -6.45 -5.92
CA VAL A 70 10.03 -5.04 -6.37
C VAL A 70 10.85 -4.23 -5.40
N SER A 71 11.30 -3.03 -5.79
CA SER A 71 11.94 -2.08 -4.88
C SER A 71 10.95 -1.44 -3.90
N ILE A 72 11.45 -1.04 -2.72
CA ILE A 72 10.67 -0.23 -1.76
C ILE A 72 10.29 1.11 -2.39
N ASP A 73 11.17 1.72 -3.19
CA ASP A 73 10.88 2.97 -3.90
C ASP A 73 9.70 2.83 -4.85
N TYR A 74 9.54 1.66 -5.49
CA TYR A 74 8.36 1.37 -6.28
C TYR A 74 7.11 1.25 -5.39
N ILE A 75 7.16 0.55 -4.26
CA ILE A 75 6.02 0.46 -3.32
C ILE A 75 5.59 1.86 -2.84
N LEU A 76 6.55 2.74 -2.56
CA LEU A 76 6.34 4.12 -2.11
C LEU A 76 6.04 5.11 -3.25
N CYS A 77 5.90 4.63 -4.49
CA CYS A 77 5.61 5.44 -5.66
C CYS A 77 6.65 6.54 -5.94
N ARG A 78 7.90 6.35 -5.52
CA ARG A 78 9.03 7.27 -5.78
C ARG A 78 9.64 7.06 -7.17
N THR A 79 9.31 5.94 -7.81
CA THR A 79 9.75 5.58 -9.16
C THR A 79 8.68 4.72 -9.86
N ASP A 80 8.66 4.77 -11.18
CA ASP A 80 7.88 3.85 -12.02
C ASP A 80 8.67 2.57 -12.36
N ASN A 81 9.96 2.50 -12.02
CA ASN A 81 10.79 1.32 -12.21
C ASN A 81 10.60 0.33 -11.03
N PRO A 82 10.00 -0.86 -11.24
CA PRO A 82 9.80 -1.83 -10.17
C PRO A 82 11.08 -2.52 -9.73
N ASN A 83 12.17 -2.43 -10.51
CA ASN A 83 13.38 -3.19 -10.24
C ASN A 83 14.11 -2.69 -8.99
N ILE A 84 14.69 -3.66 -8.28
CA ILE A 84 15.60 -3.43 -7.16
C ILE A 84 16.93 -2.95 -7.75
N GLN A 85 17.29 -1.70 -7.48
CA GLN A 85 18.66 -1.24 -7.71
C GLN A 85 19.46 -1.68 -6.47
N LYS A 86 20.29 -2.71 -6.64
CA LYS A 86 21.26 -3.15 -5.63
C LYS A 86 22.56 -2.38 -5.79
#